data_AF-A0A7V9UWH6-F1
#
_entry.id   AF-A0A7V9UWH6-F1
#
_cell.length_a   1.000
_cell.length_b   1.000
_cell.length_c   1.000
_cell.angle_alpha   90.00
_cell.angle_beta   90.00
_cell.angle_gamma   90.00
#
_symmetry.space_group_name_H-M   'P 1'
#
loop_
_entity.id
_entity.type
_entity.pdbx_description
1 polymer ?
#
loop_
_entity_poly.entity_id
_entity_poly.type
_entity_poly.pdbx_seq_one_letter_code
_entity_poly.pdbx_strand_id
1 'polypeptide(L)' 'MSKDVINVDGEDRVVREDTAKSYRGVVWALLSVAGFVIIAAILFFVFLSGSVTEGDIKSPAEIEKKRQ' A
#
# COMPACT_ATOMS: atom_id res chain seq x y z
N MET A 1 -6.92 32.38 -21.66
CA MET A 1 -7.04 30.96 -21.24
C MET A 1 -5.66 30.33 -21.34
N SER A 2 -5.04 30.00 -20.21
CA SER A 2 -3.74 29.34 -20.17
C SER A 2 -3.87 27.87 -20.56
N LYS A 3 -2.91 27.34 -21.30
CA LYS A 3 -2.81 25.93 -21.66
C LYS A 3 -1.58 25.36 -20.98
N ASP A 4 -1.69 24.16 -20.43
CA ASP A 4 -0.59 23.45 -19.79
C ASP A 4 -0.37 22.11 -20.52
N VAL A 5 0.83 21.55 -20.39
CA VAL A 5 1.22 20.30 -21.04
C VAL A 5 1.19 19.18 -20.02
N ILE A 6 0.47 18.11 -20.33
CA ILE A 6 0.50 16.86 -19.57
C ILE A 6 1.05 15.75 -20.45
N ASN A 7 1.86 14.86 -19.86
CA ASN A 7 2.29 13.64 -20.54
C ASN A 7 1.28 12.53 -20.23
N VAL A 8 0.73 11.93 -21.27
CA VAL A 8 -0.21 10.80 -21.20
C VAL A 8 0.29 9.74 -22.16
N ASP A 9 0.59 8.55 -21.64
CA ASP A 9 1.08 7.41 -22.43
C ASP A 9 2.32 7.72 -23.29
N GLY A 10 3.20 8.60 -22.81
CA GLY A 10 4.42 9.02 -23.51
C GLY A 10 4.21 10.14 -24.53
N GLU A 11 2.97 10.58 -24.75
CA GLU A 11 2.64 11.71 -25.62
C GLU A 11 2.37 12.98 -24.81
N ASP A 12 2.98 14.09 -25.22
CA ASP A 12 2.71 15.41 -24.66
C ASP A 12 1.42 15.98 -25.25
N ARG A 13 0.42 16.17 -24.40
CA ARG A 13 -0.89 16.73 -24.77
C ARG A 13 -1.08 18.09 -24.15
N VAL A 14 -1.41 19.06 -25.01
CA VAL A 14 -1.74 20.42 -24.60
C VAL A 14 -3.20 20.46 -24.16
N VAL A 15 -3.43 20.66 -22.88
CA VAL A 15 -4.77 20.69 -22.28
C VAL A 15 -5.04 22.04 -21.61
N ARG A 16 -6.29 22.25 -21.19
CA ARG A 16 -6.63 23.40 -20.34
C ARG A 16 -5.99 23.23 -18.96
N GLU A 17 -5.64 24.34 -18.34
CA GLU A 17 -5.05 24.36 -16.99
C GLU A 17 -5.87 23.57 -15.96
N ASP A 18 -7.20 23.71 -15.99
CA ASP A 18 -8.10 22.97 -15.08
C ASP A 18 -7.93 21.45 -15.23
N THR A 19 -7.82 20.97 -16.47
CA THR A 19 -7.62 19.55 -16.78
C THR A 19 -6.23 19.09 -16.31
N ALA A 20 -5.20 19.91 -16.47
CA ALA A 20 -3.85 19.58 -16.00
C ALA A 20 -3.79 19.48 -14.47
N LYS A 21 -4.49 20.38 -13.77
CA LYS A 21 -4.57 20.35 -12.30
C LYS A 21 -5.32 19.12 -11.79
N SER A 22 -6.46 18.80 -12.41
CA SER A 22 -7.21 17.57 -12.10
C SER A 22 -6.37 16.32 -12.37
N TYR A 23 -5.64 16.26 -13.49
CA TYR A 23 -4.76 15.14 -13.82
C TYR A 23 -3.69 14.92 -12.75
N ARG A 24 -2.97 15.97 -12.35
CA ARG A 24 -1.99 15.90 -11.25
C ARG A 24 -2.66 15.42 -9.95
N GLY A 25 -3.85 15.94 -9.62
CA GLY A 25 -4.59 15.53 -8.42
C GLY A 25 -4.93 14.03 -8.39
N VAL A 26 -5.38 13.48 -9.52
CA VAL A 26 -5.67 12.04 -9.65
C VAL A 26 -4.40 11.21 -9.48
N VAL A 27 -3.28 11.62 -10.09
CA VAL A 27 -1.99 10.94 -9.92
C VAL A 27 -1.56 10.91 -8.45
N TRP A 28 -1.67 12.02 -7.73
CA TRP A 28 -1.36 12.06 -6.29
C TRP A 28 -2.28 11.18 -5.45
N ALA A 29 -3.57 11.12 -5.78
CA ALA A 29 -4.50 10.23 -5.10
C ALA A 29 -4.19 8.74 -5.34
N LEU A 30 -3.80 8.38 -6.57
CA LEU A 30 -3.37 7.02 -6.87
C LEU A 30 -2.07 6.66 -6.13
N LEU A 31 -1.11 7.59 -6.09
CA LEU A 31 0.14 7.39 -5.35
C LEU A 31 -0.08 7.24 -3.84
N SER A 32 -1.03 7.99 -3.25
CA SER A 32 -1.33 7.87 -1.82
C SER A 32 -1.98 6.53 -1.47
N VAL A 33 -2.89 6.04 -2.33
CA VAL A 33 -3.50 4.70 -2.18
C VAL A 33 -2.45 3.61 -2.32
N ALA A 34 -1.59 3.69 -3.34
CA ALA A 34 -0.50 2.74 -3.54
C ALA A 34 0.46 2.71 -2.33
N GLY A 35 0.84 3.89 -1.83
CA GLY A 35 1.67 4.02 -0.63
C GLY A 35 1.03 3.39 0.61
N PHE A 36 -0.27 3.62 0.83
CA PHE A 36 -1.00 2.99 1.92
C PHE A 36 -0.99 1.46 1.83
N VAL A 37 -1.22 0.89 0.65
CA VAL A 37 -1.20 -0.56 0.43
C VAL A 37 0.18 -1.14 0.74
N ILE A 38 1.26 -0.48 0.31
CA ILE A 38 2.63 -0.91 0.60
C ILE A 38 2.90 -0.91 2.11
N ILE A 39 2.52 0.16 2.81
CA ILE A 39 2.70 0.26 4.27
C ILE A 39 1.92 -0.84 4.98
N ALA A 40 0.66 -1.05 4.60
CA ALA A 40 -0.18 -2.10 5.19
C ALA A 40 0.42 -3.50 4.97
N ALA A 41 0.96 -3.77 3.77
CA ALA A 41 1.64 -5.03 3.48
C ALA A 41 2.89 -5.21 4.35
N ILE A 42 3.72 -4.18 4.48
CA ILE A 42 4.92 -4.23 5.35
C ILE A 42 4.52 -4.54 6.80
N LEU A 43 3.52 -3.83 7.34
CA LEU A 43 3.05 -4.07 8.71
C LEU A 43 2.51 -5.49 8.89
N PHE A 44 1.75 -5.99 7.92
CA PHE A 44 1.23 -7.35 7.92
C PHE A 44 2.35 -8.39 7.97
N PHE A 45 3.37 -8.27 7.09
CA PHE A 45 4.47 -9.22 7.05
C PHE A 45 5.41 -9.11 8.26
N VAL A 46 5.64 -7.91 8.79
CA VAL A 46 6.42 -7.70 10.01
C VAL A 46 5.72 -8.36 11.20
N PHE A 47 4.41 -8.13 11.35
CA PHE A 47 3.62 -8.75 12.43
C PHE A 47 3.58 -10.27 12.30
N LEU A 48 3.35 -10.80 11.10
CA LEU A 48 3.35 -12.23 10.83
C LEU A 48 4.72 -12.88 11.11
N SER A 49 5.80 -12.22 10.71
CA SER A 49 7.15 -12.72 10.99
C SER A 49 7.45 -12.71 12.49
N GLY A 50 7.03 -11.65 13.20
CA GLY A 50 7.16 -11.57 14.66
C GLY A 50 6.43 -12.70 15.38
N SER A 51 5.17 -12.96 15.02
CA SER A 51 4.36 -14.02 15.65
C SER A 51 4.86 -15.43 15.34
N VAL A 52 5.52 -15.64 14.20
CA VAL A 52 6.17 -16.92 13.87
C VAL A 52 7.48 -17.11 14.64
N THR A 53 8.18 -16.02 14.97
CA THR A 53 9.48 -16.07 15.65
C THR A 53 9.34 -16.16 17.18
N GLU A 54 8.26 -15.61 17.75
CA GLU A 54 7.84 -15.86 19.13
C GLU A 54 7.21 -17.26 19.25
N GLY A 55 8.04 -18.29 19.13
CA GLY A 55 7.68 -19.70 19.18
C GLY A 55 7.17 -20.18 20.55
N ASP A 56 5.96 -19.81 20.93
CA ASP A 56 5.18 -20.56 21.93
C ASP A 56 3.74 -20.75 21.43
N ILE A 57 3.61 -21.31 20.22
CA ILE A 57 2.37 -21.96 19.82
C ILE A 57 2.31 -23.27 20.61
N LYS A 58 1.85 -23.20 21.86
CA LYS A 58 1.57 -24.39 22.67
C LYS A 58 0.55 -25.23 21.91
N SER A 59 1.04 -26.29 21.28
CA SER A 59 0.18 -27.29 20.67
C SER A 59 -0.76 -27.83 21.75
N PRO A 60 -2.07 -28.01 21.46
CA PRO A 60 -3.01 -28.56 22.43
C PRO A 60 -2.56 -29.91 23.02
N ALA A 61 -1.68 -30.64 22.33
CA ALA A 61 -1.05 -31.87 22.82
C ALA A 61 -0.11 -31.68 24.03
N GLU A 62 0.52 -30.51 24.21
CA GLU A 62 1.40 -30.24 25.36
C GLU A 62 0.63 -29.87 26.63
N ILE A 63 -0.58 -29.31 26.47
CA ILE A 63 -1.45 -28.92 27.60
C ILE A 63 -2.01 -30.16 28.31
N GLU A 64 -2.25 -31.24 27.56
CA GLU A 64 -2.81 -32.50 28.09
C GLU A 64 -1.78 -33.31 28.89
N LYS A 65 -0.50 -33.28 28.48
CA LYS A 65 0.61 -33.96 29.16
C LYS A 65 1.00 -33.34 30.51
N LYS A 66 0.68 -32.07 30.75
CA LYS A 66 0.98 -31.37 32.01
C LYS A 66 -0.12 -31.58 33.07
N ARG A 67 -1.24 -32.22 32.69
CA ARG A 67 -2.40 -32.49 33.55
C ARG A 67 -2.47 -33.93 34.06
N GLN A 68 -1.64 -34.84 33.52
CA GLN A 68 -1.37 -36.16 34.09
C GLN A 68 -0.13 -36.10 34.98
#